data_AF-A0A7W0F439-F1
#
_entry.id   AF-A0A7W0F439-F1
#
_cell.length_a   1.000
_cell.length_b   1.000
_cell.length_c   1.000
_cell.angle_alpha   90.00
_cell.angle_beta   90.00
_cell.angle_gamma   90.00
#
_symmetry.space_group_name_H-M   'P 1'
#
loop_
_entity.id
_entity.type
_entity.pdbx_description
1 polymer ?
#
loop_
_entity_poly.entity_id
_entity_poly.type
_entity_poly.pdbx_seq_one_letter_code
_entity_poly.pdbx_strand_id
1 'polypeptide(L)'
;MKLLLINPPSENELLGNNPRIIESERGFNPPLGLLYIAAYLRKNSSHEIAVIDAPSEHLSYSLLEKRIAAFAPDVVGITAMTFTMRDVLKTAGIVKKLND
;
A
#
# COMPACT_ATOMS: atom_id res chain seq x y z
N MET A 1 -6.43 -18.58 2.39
CA MET A 1 -5.77 -17.47 3.08
C MET A 1 -6.18 -16.16 2.45
N LYS A 2 -6.24 -15.11 3.26
CA LYS A 2 -6.49 -13.73 2.86
C LYS A 2 -5.16 -13.02 2.63
N LEU A 3 -4.91 -12.58 1.41
CA LEU A 3 -3.73 -11.81 1.04
C LEU A 3 -4.12 -10.35 0.80
N LEU A 4 -3.44 -9.43 1.48
CA LEU A 4 -3.60 -8.00 1.29
C LEU A 4 -2.35 -7.40 0.67
N LEU A 5 -2.48 -6.79 -0.50
CA LEU A 5 -1.40 -6.08 -1.17
C LEU A 5 -1.59 -4.57 -1.02
N ILE A 6 -0.58 -3.86 -0.52
CA ILE A 6 -0.70 -2.46 -0.12
C ILE A 6 0.30 -1.60 -0.88
N ASN A 7 -0.21 -0.60 -1.61
CA ASN A 7 0.55 0.61 -1.89
C ASN A 7 0.37 1.57 -0.70
N PRO A 8 1.42 1.85 0.08
CA PRO A 8 1.28 2.59 1.35
C PRO A 8 0.92 4.06 1.11
N PRO A 9 0.41 4.77 2.13
CA PRO A 9 0.25 6.22 2.07
C PRO A 9 1.56 6.90 1.69
N SER A 10 1.51 8.07 1.06
CA SER A 10 2.70 8.86 0.70
C SER A 10 2.83 10.13 1.54
N GLU A 11 2.41 10.08 2.81
CA GLU A 11 2.42 11.25 3.72
C GLU A 11 3.84 11.69 4.12
N ASN A 12 4.84 10.81 3.98
CA ASN A 12 6.23 11.07 4.38
C ASN A 12 7.19 10.80 3.22
N GLU A 13 6.70 10.92 1.99
CA GLU A 13 7.51 10.73 0.79
C GLU A 13 8.66 11.74 0.78
N LEU A 14 9.87 11.22 0.60
CA LEU A 14 11.06 12.04 0.47
C LEU A 14 11.05 12.72 -0.90
N LEU A 15 11.06 14.05 -0.89
CA LEU A 15 11.07 14.84 -2.11
C LEU A 15 12.48 14.89 -2.71
N GLY A 16 12.56 14.74 -4.03
CA GLY A 16 13.79 14.96 -4.79
C GLY A 16 14.06 16.45 -5.02
N ASN A 17 14.99 16.76 -5.93
CA ASN A 17 15.28 18.15 -6.30
C ASN A 17 14.30 18.72 -7.35
N ASN A 18 13.05 18.26 -7.34
CA ASN A 18 12.06 18.65 -8.33
C ASN A 18 11.42 20.01 -7.96
N PRO A 19 11.06 20.84 -8.97
CA PRO A 19 10.23 22.02 -8.73
C PRO A 19 8.88 21.63 -8.12
N ARG A 20 8.45 22.35 -7.08
CA ARG A 20 7.16 22.09 -6.37
C ARG A 20 5.94 22.02 -7.28
N ILE A 21 5.96 22.72 -8.41
CA ILE A 21 4.88 22.73 -9.41
C ILE A 21 4.66 21.34 -10.01
N ILE A 22 5.73 20.56 -10.20
CA ILE A 22 5.65 19.20 -10.73
C ILE A 22 5.02 18.24 -9.72
N GLU A 23 5.16 18.52 -8.42
CA GLU A 23 4.58 17.69 -7.36
C GLU A 23 3.09 17.98 -7.16
N SER A 24 2.66 19.24 -7.24
CA SER A 24 1.24 19.60 -7.11
C SER A 24 0.35 19.06 -8.23
N GLU A 25 0.93 18.77 -9.40
CA GLU A 25 0.20 18.19 -10.54
C GLU A 25 0.46 16.69 -10.74
N ARG A 26 1.20 16.04 -9.82
CA ARG A 26 1.38 14.59 -9.88
C ARG A 26 0.08 13.89 -9.53
N GLY A 27 -0.53 13.27 -10.55
CA GLY A 27 -1.58 12.27 -10.35
C GLY A 27 -1.04 10.97 -9.75
N PHE A 28 -1.94 10.03 -9.50
CA PHE A 28 -1.59 8.71 -8.98
C PHE A 28 -1.31 7.74 -10.13
N ASN A 29 -0.12 7.14 -10.11
CA ASN A 29 0.19 6.05 -11.01
C ASN A 29 -0.32 4.73 -10.39
N PRO A 30 -1.01 3.89 -11.16
CA PRO A 30 -1.46 2.60 -10.63
C PRO A 30 -0.25 1.76 -10.21
N PRO A 31 -0.31 1.04 -9.08
CA PRO A 31 0.79 0.20 -8.59
C PRO A 31 0.88 -1.10 -9.39
N LEU A 32 1.26 -1.00 -10.67
CA LEU A 32 1.20 -2.11 -11.64
C LEU A 32 1.91 -3.37 -11.14
N GLY A 33 3.06 -3.25 -10.47
CA GLY A 33 3.75 -4.39 -9.87
C GLY A 33 2.86 -5.21 -8.93
N LEU A 34 2.12 -4.54 -8.03
CA LEU A 34 1.15 -5.21 -7.14
C LEU A 34 -0.05 -5.76 -7.91
N LEU A 35 -0.54 -5.02 -8.91
CA LEU A 35 -1.69 -5.45 -9.71
C LEU A 35 -1.38 -6.70 -10.55
N TYR A 36 -0.16 -6.83 -11.08
CA TYR A 36 0.29 -8.05 -11.75
C TYR A 36 0.36 -9.25 -10.80
N ILE A 37 0.89 -9.07 -9.58
CA ILE A 37 0.90 -10.11 -8.54
C ILE A 37 -0.55 -10.50 -8.19
N ALA A 38 -1.43 -9.52 -7.96
CA ALA A 38 -2.84 -9.75 -7.66
C ALA A 38 -3.54 -10.54 -8.77
N ALA A 39 -3.33 -10.16 -10.03
CA ALA A 39 -3.92 -10.83 -11.18
C ALA A 39 -3.43 -12.28 -11.32
N TYR A 40 -2.12 -12.51 -11.13
CA TYR A 40 -1.56 -13.85 -11.15
C TYR A 40 -2.11 -14.73 -10.02
N LEU A 41 -2.15 -14.22 -8.79
CA LEU A 41 -2.67 -14.96 -7.64
C LEU A 41 -4.15 -15.28 -7.80
N ARG A 42 -4.97 -14.33 -8.27
CA ARG A 42 -6.39 -14.56 -8.56
C ARG A 42 -6.60 -15.63 -9.63
N LYS A 43 -5.70 -15.72 -10.62
CA LYS A 43 -5.78 -16.73 -11.70
C LYS A 43 -5.29 -18.12 -11.28
N ASN A 44 -4.28 -18.19 -10.42
CA ASN A 44 -3.53 -19.43 -10.16
C ASN A 44 -3.65 -19.96 -8.71
N SER A 45 -4.49 -19.34 -7.88
CA SER A 45 -4.72 -19.78 -6.50
C SER A 45 -6.18 -19.60 -6.10
N SER A 46 -6.57 -20.19 -4.96
CA SER A 46 -7.88 -20.03 -4.32
C SER A 46 -7.86 -19.03 -3.15
N HIS A 47 -6.83 -18.18 -3.08
CA HIS A 47 -6.71 -17.20 -2.01
C HIS A 47 -7.62 -16.00 -2.22
N GLU A 48 -8.11 -15.41 -1.13
CA GLU A 48 -8.87 -14.16 -1.16
C GLU A 48 -7.88 -12.99 -1.27
N ILE A 49 -7.88 -12.29 -2.41
CA ILE A 49 -6.88 -11.25 -2.71
C ILE A 49 -7.53 -9.86 -2.71
N ALA A 50 -7.09 -8.99 -1.81
CA ALA A 50 -7.42 -7.58 -1.80
C ALA A 50 -6.21 -6.71 -2.13
N VAL A 51 -6.45 -5.56 -2.75
CA VAL A 51 -5.44 -4.53 -3.02
C VAL A 51 -5.93 -3.23 -2.38
N ILE A 52 -5.04 -2.54 -1.67
CA ILE A 52 -5.26 -1.19 -1.20
C ILE A 52 -4.26 -0.29 -1.91
N ASP A 53 -4.77 0.74 -2.57
CA ASP A 53 -3.95 1.79 -3.17
C ASP A 53 -4.13 3.08 -2.36
N ALA A 54 -3.45 3.17 -1.23
CA ALA A 54 -3.70 4.22 -0.24
C ALA A 54 -3.54 5.64 -0.79
N PRO A 55 -2.56 5.97 -1.66
CA PRO A 55 -2.46 7.29 -2.27
C PRO A 55 -3.70 7.66 -3.09
N SER A 56 -4.15 6.78 -4.00
CA SER A 56 -5.30 7.07 -4.87
C SER A 56 -6.64 7.03 -4.14
N GLU A 57 -6.73 6.24 -3.06
CA GLU A 57 -7.89 6.19 -2.16
C GLU A 57 -7.86 7.28 -1.07
N HIS A 58 -6.83 8.14 -1.04
CA HIS A 58 -6.62 9.18 -0.03
C HIS A 58 -6.70 8.65 1.43
N LEU A 59 -6.14 7.45 1.67
CA LEU A 59 -6.16 6.84 3.00
C LEU A 59 -5.04 7.39 3.87
N SER A 60 -5.42 7.90 5.03
CA SER A 60 -4.48 8.14 6.12
C SER A 60 -4.09 6.84 6.82
N TYR A 61 -3.04 6.88 7.65
CA TYR A 61 -2.63 5.73 8.48
C TYR A 61 -3.77 5.15 9.34
N SER A 62 -4.62 6.00 9.92
CA SER A 62 -5.72 5.54 10.77
C SER A 62 -6.85 4.89 9.98
N LEU A 63 -7.11 5.35 8.75
CA LEU A 63 -8.06 4.71 7.84
C LEU A 63 -7.50 3.40 7.29
N LEU A 64 -6.20 3.37 6.98
CA LEU A 64 -5.50 2.16 6.56
C LEU A 64 -5.54 1.09 7.65
N GLU A 65 -5.26 1.43 8.91
CA GLU A 65 -5.36 0.52 10.06
C GLU A 65 -6.76 -0.12 10.14
N LYS A 66 -7.82 0.68 10.02
CA LYS A 66 -9.20 0.18 10.01
C LYS A 66 -9.46 -0.78 8.83
N ARG A 67 -8.95 -0.47 7.64
CA ARG A 67 -9.11 -1.33 6.44
C ARG A 67 -8.36 -2.65 6.59
N ILE A 68 -7.13 -2.61 7.12
CA ILE A 68 -6.34 -3.82 7.40
C ILE A 68 -7.07 -4.69 8.44
N ALA A 69 -7.51 -4.09 9.55
CA ALA A 69 -8.22 -4.80 10.62
C ALA A 69 -9.53 -5.43 10.14
N ALA A 70 -10.30 -4.72 9.32
CA ALA A 70 -11.57 -5.22 8.76
C ALA A 70 -11.37 -6.39 7.79
N PHE A 71 -10.29 -6.36 6.99
CA PHE A 71 -9.97 -7.44 6.06
C PHE A 71 -9.40 -8.67 6.78
N ALA A 72 -8.62 -8.45 7.86
CA ALA A 72 -7.93 -9.45 8.66
C ALA A 72 -7.06 -10.41 7.80
N PRO A 73 -5.99 -9.89 7.15
CA PRO A 73 -5.14 -10.69 6.26
C PRO A 73 -4.26 -11.70 7.00
N ASP A 74 -4.05 -12.87 6.39
CA ASP A 74 -3.04 -13.84 6.82
C ASP A 74 -1.64 -13.45 6.33
N VAL A 75 -1.56 -12.80 5.16
CA VAL A 75 -0.32 -12.40 4.51
C VAL A 75 -0.48 -10.98 3.95
N VAL A 76 0.52 -10.14 4.19
CA VAL A 76 0.55 -8.77 3.66
C VAL A 76 1.78 -8.57 2.78
N GLY A 77 1.55 -8.08 1.56
CA GLY A 77 2.59 -7.59 0.66
C GLY A 77 2.55 -6.07 0.59
N ILE A 78 3.70 -5.40 0.74
CA ILE A 78 3.79 -3.93 0.66
C ILE A 78 4.76 -3.59 -0.47
N THR A 79 4.33 -2.75 -1.43
CA THR A 79 5.28 -2.19 -2.39
C THR A 79 6.19 -1.19 -1.68
N ALA A 80 7.50 -1.30 -1.89
CA ALA A 80 8.48 -0.49 -1.20
C ALA A 80 9.41 0.18 -2.20
N MET A 81 9.38 1.51 -2.22
CA MET A 81 10.28 2.34 -3.02
C MET A 81 11.17 3.17 -2.09
N THR A 82 12.34 3.56 -2.57
CA THR A 82 13.33 4.31 -1.77
C THR A 82 12.74 5.57 -1.13
N PHE A 83 11.98 6.36 -1.90
CA PHE A 83 11.41 7.63 -1.41
C PHE A 83 10.21 7.46 -0.48
N THR A 84 9.53 6.31 -0.49
CA THR A 84 8.36 6.02 0.37
C THR A 84 8.71 5.10 1.55
N MET A 85 9.99 4.83 1.80
CA MET A 85 10.44 3.89 2.82
C MET A 85 9.91 4.22 4.24
N ARG A 86 9.77 5.52 4.58
CA ARG A 86 9.20 5.93 5.86
C ARG A 86 7.75 5.47 6.01
N ASP A 87 6.96 5.59 4.94
CA ASP A 87 5.57 5.16 4.93
C ASP A 87 5.42 3.64 4.89
N VAL A 88 6.34 2.94 4.22
CA VAL A 88 6.43 1.47 4.26
C VAL A 88 6.64 0.99 5.70
N LEU A 89 7.60 1.56 6.43
CA LEU A 89 7.89 1.16 7.82
C LEU A 89 6.71 1.42 8.75
N LYS A 90 6.04 2.57 8.61
CA LYS A 90 4.82 2.89 9.37
C LYS A 90 3.69 1.91 9.07
N THR A 91 3.47 1.60 7.79
CA THR A 91 2.47 0.62 7.34
C THR A 91 2.76 -0.78 7.88
N ALA A 92 4.01 -1.24 7.80
CA ALA A 92 4.43 -2.52 8.38
C ALA A 92 4.26 -2.55 9.91
N GLY A 93 4.50 -1.43 10.59
CA GLY A 93 4.23 -1.29 12.03
C GLY A 93 2.75 -1.46 12.38
N ILE A 94 1.85 -0.87 11.60
CA ILE A 94 0.39 -1.04 11.75
C ILE A 94 0.01 -2.51 11.55
N VAL A 95 0.52 -3.15 10.50
CA VAL A 95 0.24 -4.58 10.22
C VAL A 95 0.68 -5.45 11.40
N LYS A 96 1.88 -5.22 11.94
CA LYS A 96 2.39 -5.99 13.09
C LYS A 96 1.55 -5.78 14.35
N LYS A 97 1.18 -4.53 14.67
CA LYS A 97 0.33 -4.18 15.82
C LYS A 97 -1.02 -4.92 15.79
N LEU A 98 -1.57 -5.18 14.61
CA LEU A 98 -2.86 -5.87 14.45
C LEU A 98 -2.75 -7.41 14.51
N ASN A 99 -1.54 -7.96 14.54
CA ASN A 99 -1.26 -9.39 14.53
C ASN A 99 -0.61 -9.90 15.82
N ASP A 100 -0.48 -9.02 16.83
CA ASP A 100 -0.03 -9.38 18.19
C ASP A 100 -1.19 -9.96 19.03
#